data_AF-A0A9F7RJY5-F1
#
_entry.id   AF-A0A9F7RJY5-F1
#
_cell.length_a   1.000
_cell.length_b   1.000
_cell.length_c   1.000
_cell.angle_alpha   90.00
_cell.angle_beta   90.00
_cell.angle_gamma   90.00
#
_symmetry.space_group_name_H-M   'P 1'
#
loop_
_entity.id
_entity.type
_entity.pdbx_description
1 polymer ?
#
loop_
_entity_poly.entity_id
_entity_poly.type
_entity_poly.pdbx_seq_one_letter_code
_entity_poly.pdbx_strand_id
1 'polypeptide(L)'
;MSVVRGTKAKMASQKEECEGKEDRVHLRRSISLVPAVSFIMGTMIGSGIFIAPKGVHINTGSVGLSLVVWALCGLLSTFALLVAVNCWSVSLSSRTQVILLIVKLLSLVLIIVPGIVALAKGQTENFQNGFNFEALTLTKLPLAFYAGLYAYSGWFSLNFVTEEVINPKRNIPLAIILSMITVTTLYVLVNVAYYTMMTENELLISDAVAVTFASKALPRMASLVPILVAMSCLGTMNAGIFSVPRMLFVAAREGQWPTLFSMIHIRRKTPMPAVLLLCPLVVIMLARGDIYQLINFASFSRWFFIALVTLGLLVHRYRFPDHPRTFKVPLAVPVIFTMVCFFIVGLSLYSDPWNTGCSFAVIFTGIPVYYLTIKHSYIPNRWRKAINYYTNQLQILLEVVQQEIQTY
;
A
#
# COMPACT_ATOMS: atom_id res chain seq x y z
N MET A 1 37.51 27.13 60.21
CA MET A 1 36.34 27.51 59.38
C MET A 1 36.29 26.85 57.99
N SER A 2 37.33 26.17 57.51
CA SER A 2 37.36 25.52 56.18
C SER A 2 36.72 24.13 56.12
N VAL A 3 36.76 23.36 57.22
CA VAL A 3 36.23 21.98 57.24
C VAL A 3 34.70 21.94 57.21
N VAL A 4 34.01 22.90 57.84
CA VAL A 4 32.53 22.95 57.88
C VAL A 4 31.92 23.40 56.54
N ARG A 5 32.65 24.18 55.73
CA ARG A 5 32.20 24.58 54.39
C ARG A 5 32.29 23.43 53.38
N GLY A 6 33.30 22.57 53.48
CA GLY A 6 33.45 21.38 52.63
C GLY A 6 32.35 20.35 52.83
N THR A 7 31.88 20.15 54.06
CA THR A 7 30.81 19.19 54.37
C THR A 7 29.44 19.69 53.93
N LYS A 8 29.17 21.00 54.03
CA LYS A 8 27.94 21.60 53.48
C LYS A 8 27.90 21.60 51.96
N ALA A 9 29.03 21.78 51.29
CA ALA A 9 29.12 21.69 49.82
C ALA A 9 28.94 20.25 49.32
N LYS A 10 29.48 19.25 50.02
CA LYS A 10 29.23 17.82 49.69
C LYS A 10 27.79 17.39 50.00
N MET A 11 27.18 17.87 51.09
CA MET A 11 25.77 17.60 51.38
C MET A 11 24.82 18.33 50.42
N ALA A 12 25.18 19.51 49.91
CA ALA A 12 24.43 20.22 48.90
C ALA A 12 24.55 19.56 47.52
N SER A 13 25.75 19.11 47.12
CA SER A 13 25.92 18.39 45.84
C SER A 13 25.31 16.98 45.87
N GLN A 14 25.29 16.30 47.03
CA GLN A 14 24.54 15.05 47.20
C GLN A 14 23.02 15.26 47.27
N LYS A 15 22.55 16.43 47.73
CA LYS A 15 21.12 16.78 47.64
C LYS A 15 20.69 17.11 46.22
N GLU A 16 21.54 17.79 45.44
CA GLU A 16 21.27 18.07 44.02
C GLU A 16 21.38 16.83 43.12
N GLU A 17 22.23 15.85 43.45
CA GLU A 17 22.24 14.55 42.74
C GLU A 17 21.07 13.62 43.12
N CYS A 18 20.40 13.86 44.25
CA CYS A 18 19.25 13.07 44.70
C CYS A 18 17.88 13.65 44.33
N GLU A 19 17.80 14.87 43.78
CA GLU A 19 16.53 15.49 43.32
C GLU A 19 16.24 15.30 41.82
N GLY A 20 16.95 14.39 41.14
CA GLY A 20 16.87 14.22 39.68
C GLY A 20 16.43 12.84 39.17
N LYS A 21 15.82 11.99 39.99
CA LYS A 21 15.17 10.76 39.53
C LYS A 21 13.77 10.68 40.09
N GLU A 22 12.84 11.41 39.46
CA GLU A 22 11.47 10.91 39.38
C GLU A 22 11.55 9.49 38.82
N ASP A 23 11.33 8.49 39.68
CA ASP A 23 10.97 7.15 39.25
C ASP A 23 9.65 7.27 38.48
N ARG A 24 9.77 7.58 37.20
CA ARG A 24 8.64 7.53 36.29
C ARG A 24 8.20 6.09 36.26
N VAL A 25 7.14 5.79 37.00
CA VAL A 25 6.44 4.51 36.99
C VAL A 25 5.95 4.28 35.57
N HIS A 26 6.79 3.66 34.75
CA HIS A 26 6.47 3.28 33.40
C HIS A 26 5.98 1.83 33.44
N LEU A 27 4.79 1.60 32.90
CA LEU A 27 4.28 0.26 32.66
C LEU A 27 5.34 -0.57 31.94
N ARG A 28 5.82 -1.63 32.61
CA ARG A 28 6.78 -2.57 32.01
C ARG A 28 6.08 -3.24 30.83
N ARG A 29 6.58 -3.02 29.62
CA ARG A 29 6.05 -3.66 28.40
C ARG A 29 6.39 -5.16 28.44
N SER A 30 5.53 -5.95 29.06
CA SER A 30 5.73 -7.39 29.31
C SER A 30 4.89 -8.30 28.39
N ILE A 31 3.95 -7.75 27.65
CA ILE A 31 3.07 -8.53 26.78
C ILE A 31 3.80 -8.82 25.45
N SER A 32 4.20 -10.08 25.26
CA SER A 32 4.72 -10.59 23.99
C SER A 32 3.58 -10.91 23.00
N LEU A 33 3.92 -11.27 21.75
CA LEU A 33 2.94 -11.46 20.67
C LEU A 33 1.85 -12.50 21.02
N VAL A 34 2.23 -13.63 21.61
CA VAL A 34 1.29 -14.74 21.91
C VAL A 34 0.27 -14.37 23.00
N PRO A 35 0.68 -13.84 24.17
CA PRO A 35 -0.27 -13.29 25.15
C PRO A 35 -1.14 -12.15 24.61
N ALA A 36 -0.60 -11.28 23.76
CA ALA A 36 -1.39 -10.21 23.12
C ALA A 36 -2.47 -10.77 22.19
N VAL A 37 -2.12 -11.73 21.33
CA VAL A 37 -3.07 -12.40 20.43
C VAL A 37 -4.12 -13.17 21.21
N SER A 38 -3.72 -13.91 22.25
CA SER A 38 -4.66 -14.63 23.13
C SER A 38 -5.62 -13.68 23.84
N PHE A 39 -5.12 -12.53 24.31
CA PHE A 39 -5.94 -11.51 24.95
C PHE A 39 -6.95 -10.89 23.96
N ILE A 40 -6.51 -10.55 22.74
CA ILE A 40 -7.40 -10.02 21.70
C ILE A 40 -8.44 -11.06 21.28
N MET A 41 -8.04 -12.30 21.02
CA MET A 41 -8.97 -13.38 20.67
C MET A 41 -9.99 -13.64 21.79
N GLY A 42 -9.54 -13.70 23.04
CA GLY A 42 -10.40 -13.92 24.20
C GLY A 42 -11.35 -12.76 24.51
N THR A 43 -11.03 -11.54 24.06
CA THR A 43 -11.92 -10.37 24.21
C THR A 43 -12.82 -10.13 22.99
N MET A 44 -12.38 -10.50 21.78
CA MET A 44 -13.17 -10.34 20.55
C MET A 44 -14.17 -11.48 20.32
N ILE A 45 -13.83 -12.72 20.66
CA ILE A 45 -14.76 -13.87 20.58
C ILE A 45 -15.69 -13.79 21.80
N GLY A 46 -16.74 -12.99 21.68
CA GLY A 46 -17.74 -12.76 22.72
C GLY A 46 -19.10 -13.40 22.44
N SER A 47 -20.07 -13.11 23.30
CA SER A 47 -21.44 -13.64 23.20
C SER A 47 -22.20 -13.26 21.92
N GLY A 48 -21.72 -12.25 21.18
CA GLY A 48 -22.31 -11.80 19.93
C GLY A 48 -22.45 -12.89 18.86
N ILE A 49 -21.57 -13.90 18.84
CA ILE A 49 -21.65 -15.01 17.87
C ILE A 49 -22.90 -15.89 18.08
N PHE A 50 -23.48 -15.90 19.28
CA PHE A 50 -24.70 -16.68 19.57
C PHE A 50 -26.00 -15.92 19.24
N ILE A 51 -25.93 -14.60 19.00
CA ILE A 51 -27.10 -13.74 18.74
C ILE A 51 -27.09 -13.23 17.29
N ALA A 52 -25.94 -12.79 16.80
CA ALA A 52 -25.78 -12.12 15.51
C ALA A 52 -26.21 -12.96 14.29
N PRO A 53 -26.05 -14.30 14.22
CA PRO A 53 -26.48 -15.08 13.05
C PRO A 53 -27.96 -14.92 12.73
N LYS A 54 -28.84 -14.93 13.75
CA LYS A 54 -30.29 -14.71 13.57
C LYS A 54 -30.56 -13.30 13.05
N GLY A 55 -29.91 -12.28 13.62
CA GLY A 55 -30.08 -10.89 13.20
C GLY A 55 -29.61 -10.63 11.77
N VAL A 56 -28.44 -11.15 11.41
CA VAL A 56 -27.92 -11.04 10.04
C VAL A 56 -28.83 -11.78 9.06
N HIS A 57 -29.32 -12.97 9.40
CA HIS A 57 -30.18 -13.74 8.52
C HIS A 57 -31.55 -13.10 8.29
N ILE A 58 -32.20 -12.59 9.33
CA ILE A 58 -33.51 -11.92 9.21
C ILE A 58 -33.41 -10.69 8.30
N ASN A 59 -32.33 -9.91 8.40
CA ASN A 59 -32.16 -8.69 7.60
C ASN A 59 -31.66 -8.95 6.17
N THR A 60 -31.01 -10.08 5.93
CA THR A 60 -30.51 -10.44 4.58
C THR A 60 -31.47 -11.34 3.81
N GLY A 61 -32.37 -12.07 4.49
CA GLY A 61 -33.36 -12.97 3.90
C GLY A 61 -32.77 -14.18 3.16
N SER A 62 -31.45 -14.35 3.14
CA SER A 62 -30.75 -15.39 2.40
C SER A 62 -29.50 -15.84 3.16
N VAL A 63 -29.29 -17.15 3.24
CA VAL A 63 -28.11 -17.76 3.89
C VAL A 63 -26.83 -17.32 3.19
N GLY A 64 -26.82 -17.28 1.85
CA GLY A 64 -25.66 -16.85 1.07
C GLY A 64 -25.28 -15.40 1.36
N LEU A 65 -26.26 -14.49 1.35
CA LEU A 65 -26.02 -13.08 1.67
C LEU A 65 -25.61 -12.88 3.14
N SER A 66 -26.15 -13.67 4.07
CA SER A 66 -25.71 -13.64 5.46
C SER A 66 -24.22 -13.93 5.60
N LEU A 67 -23.73 -14.98 4.92
CA LEU A 67 -22.30 -15.34 4.94
C LEU A 67 -21.43 -14.25 4.31
N VAL A 68 -21.89 -13.62 3.24
CA VAL A 68 -21.20 -12.47 2.62
C VAL A 68 -21.09 -11.31 3.59
N VAL A 69 -22.15 -10.97 4.34
CA VAL A 69 -22.12 -9.91 5.35
C VAL A 69 -21.08 -10.20 6.43
N TRP A 70 -21.01 -11.43 6.93
CA TRP A 70 -19.98 -11.83 7.90
C TRP A 70 -18.56 -11.70 7.35
N ALA A 71 -18.34 -12.12 6.10
CA ALA A 71 -17.05 -11.98 5.43
C ALA A 71 -16.63 -10.51 5.27
N LEU A 72 -17.56 -9.63 4.86
CA LEU A 72 -17.32 -8.19 4.74
C LEU A 72 -16.98 -7.55 6.08
N CYS A 73 -17.68 -7.92 7.16
CA CYS A 73 -17.36 -7.46 8.51
C CYS A 73 -15.94 -7.85 8.95
N GLY A 74 -15.52 -9.09 8.67
CA GLY A 74 -14.15 -9.54 8.94
C GLY A 74 -13.10 -8.78 8.14
N LEU A 75 -13.36 -8.52 6.85
CA LEU A 75 -12.47 -7.74 5.98
C LEU A 75 -12.31 -6.30 6.47
N LEU A 76 -13.42 -5.62 6.79
CA LEU A 76 -13.42 -4.26 7.33
C LEU A 76 -12.69 -4.19 8.68
N SER A 77 -12.91 -5.16 9.56
CA SER A 77 -12.22 -5.25 10.84
C SER A 77 -10.70 -5.43 10.67
N THR A 78 -10.29 -6.26 9.71
CA THR A 78 -8.86 -6.49 9.41
C THR A 78 -8.20 -5.23 8.85
N PHE A 79 -8.88 -4.53 7.94
CA PHE A 79 -8.42 -3.24 7.42
C PHE A 79 -8.30 -2.19 8.53
N ALA A 80 -9.32 -2.07 9.39
CA ALA A 80 -9.30 -1.16 10.54
C ALA A 80 -8.16 -1.48 11.52
N LEU A 81 -7.86 -2.77 11.74
CA LEU A 81 -6.71 -3.20 12.56
C LEU A 81 -5.39 -2.74 11.95
N LEU A 82 -5.19 -2.89 10.64
CA LEU A 82 -3.97 -2.40 9.99
C LEU A 82 -3.85 -0.87 10.08
N VAL A 83 -4.95 -0.14 9.88
CA VAL A 83 -4.99 1.31 10.09
C VAL A 83 -4.62 1.65 11.53
N ALA A 84 -5.18 0.96 12.51
CA ALA A 84 -4.88 1.18 13.93
C ALA A 84 -3.40 0.92 14.25
N VAL A 85 -2.80 -0.15 13.71
CA VAL A 85 -1.37 -0.46 13.85
C VAL A 85 -0.51 0.66 13.26
N ASN A 86 -0.86 1.14 12.06
CA ASN A 86 -0.15 2.25 11.40
C ASN A 86 -0.29 3.57 12.16
N CYS A 87 -1.45 3.84 12.76
CA CYS A 87 -1.66 4.99 13.63
C CYS A 87 -0.94 4.84 14.98
N TRP A 88 -0.74 3.62 15.48
CA TRP A 88 -0.10 3.34 16.77
C TRP A 88 1.43 3.47 16.74
N SER A 89 2.09 2.81 15.79
CA SER A 89 3.55 2.89 15.67
C SER A 89 4.05 2.51 14.28
N VAL A 90 4.85 3.41 13.69
CA VAL A 90 5.58 3.18 12.42
C VAL A 90 6.50 1.96 12.53
N SER A 91 7.20 1.81 13.65
CA SER A 91 8.14 0.70 13.87
C SER A 91 7.45 -0.67 13.92
N LEU A 92 6.24 -0.74 14.49
CA LEU A 92 5.45 -1.95 14.54
C LEU A 92 4.94 -2.31 13.14
N SER A 93 4.40 -1.33 12.40
CA SER A 93 3.95 -1.51 11.02
C SER A 93 5.07 -2.03 10.12
N SER A 94 6.28 -1.47 10.24
CA SER A 94 7.47 -1.94 9.50
C SER A 94 7.84 -3.39 9.84
N ARG A 95 7.84 -3.77 11.13
CA ARG A 95 8.10 -5.17 11.54
C ARG A 95 7.04 -6.14 11.00
N THR A 96 5.77 -5.76 11.07
CA THR A 96 4.67 -6.55 10.49
C THR A 96 4.85 -6.72 8.99
N GLN A 97 5.29 -5.69 8.27
CA GLN A 97 5.58 -5.75 6.83
C GLN A 97 6.67 -6.80 6.50
N VAL A 98 7.73 -6.87 7.30
CA VAL A 98 8.81 -7.86 7.09
C VAL A 98 8.32 -9.28 7.31
N ILE A 99 7.50 -9.51 8.35
CA ILE A 99 6.92 -10.84 8.60
C ILE A 99 6.01 -11.25 7.43
N LEU A 100 5.13 -10.35 6.97
CA LEU A 100 4.24 -10.61 5.84
C LEU A 100 5.01 -10.82 4.53
N LEU A 101 6.15 -10.16 4.35
CA LEU A 101 7.04 -10.40 3.22
C LEU A 101 7.63 -11.82 3.25
N ILE A 102 8.09 -12.30 4.41
CA ILE A 102 8.61 -13.67 4.54
C ILE A 102 7.51 -14.68 4.19
N VAL A 103 6.30 -14.49 4.70
CA VAL A 103 5.14 -15.33 4.36
C VAL A 103 4.84 -15.31 2.86
N LYS A 104 4.92 -14.13 2.23
CA LYS A 104 4.74 -13.97 0.77
C LYS A 104 5.81 -14.70 -0.03
N LEU A 105 7.07 -14.68 0.41
CA LEU A 105 8.14 -15.42 -0.27
C LEU A 105 7.95 -16.94 -0.10
N LEU A 106 7.56 -17.40 1.09
CA LEU A 106 7.26 -18.81 1.34
C LEU A 106 6.10 -19.31 0.47
N SER A 107 5.05 -18.51 0.30
CA SER A 107 3.91 -18.89 -0.55
C SER A 107 4.31 -19.03 -2.03
N LEU A 108 5.19 -18.17 -2.53
CA LEU A 108 5.74 -18.29 -3.88
C LEU A 108 6.59 -19.56 -4.03
N VAL A 109 7.43 -19.89 -3.06
CA VAL A 109 8.23 -21.12 -3.07
C VAL A 109 7.34 -22.36 -3.14
N LEU A 110 6.23 -22.39 -2.39
CA LEU A 110 5.26 -23.49 -2.43
C LEU A 110 4.56 -23.67 -3.79
N ILE A 111 4.55 -22.64 -4.64
CA ILE A 111 4.02 -22.72 -6.01
C ILE A 111 5.12 -23.11 -6.99
N ILE A 112 6.28 -22.44 -6.89
CA ILE A 112 7.39 -22.62 -7.83
C ILE A 112 7.99 -24.03 -7.75
N VAL A 113 8.23 -24.55 -6.54
CA VAL A 113 8.92 -25.84 -6.37
C VAL A 113 8.13 -27.01 -6.98
N PRO A 114 6.83 -27.21 -6.70
CA PRO A 114 6.06 -28.25 -7.37
C PRO A 114 5.99 -28.08 -8.89
N GLY A 115 5.88 -26.84 -9.38
CA GLY A 115 5.89 -26.54 -10.82
C GLY A 115 7.20 -26.94 -11.50
N ILE A 116 8.35 -26.66 -10.89
CA ILE A 116 9.65 -27.09 -11.41
C ILE A 116 9.77 -28.62 -11.37
N VAL A 117 9.33 -29.27 -10.29
CA VAL A 117 9.35 -30.75 -10.19
C VAL A 117 8.50 -31.38 -11.28
N ALA A 118 7.35 -30.78 -11.59
CA ALA A 118 6.47 -31.23 -12.66
C ALA A 118 7.03 -31.01 -14.06
N LEU A 119 7.67 -29.86 -14.28
CA LEU A 119 8.40 -29.58 -15.50
C LEU A 119 9.51 -30.63 -15.71
N ALA A 120 10.24 -30.98 -14.65
CA ALA A 120 11.27 -32.02 -14.68
C ALA A 120 10.71 -33.43 -14.94
N LYS A 121 9.43 -33.68 -14.62
CA LYS A 121 8.70 -34.92 -14.95
C LYS A 121 8.17 -34.93 -16.40
N GLY A 122 8.40 -33.86 -17.17
CA GLY A 122 8.03 -33.78 -18.59
C GLY A 122 6.65 -33.19 -18.86
N GLN A 123 5.97 -32.61 -17.86
CA GLN A 123 4.66 -31.96 -18.04
C GLN A 123 4.79 -30.62 -18.78
N THR A 124 4.95 -30.70 -20.10
CA THR A 124 5.27 -29.58 -20.99
C THR A 124 4.23 -29.35 -22.10
N GLU A 125 3.10 -30.06 -22.04
CA GLU A 125 2.07 -30.06 -23.09
C GLU A 125 1.58 -28.65 -23.43
N ASN A 126 1.31 -27.82 -22.42
CA ASN A 126 0.85 -26.44 -22.61
C ASN A 126 1.90 -25.50 -23.25
N PHE A 127 3.18 -25.89 -23.29
CA PHE A 127 4.24 -25.07 -23.92
C PHE A 127 4.46 -25.40 -25.39
N GLN A 128 3.91 -26.51 -25.91
CA GLN A 128 4.17 -26.96 -27.29
C GLN A 128 3.63 -25.97 -28.34
N ASN A 129 2.52 -25.28 -28.04
CA ASN A 129 1.94 -24.21 -28.87
C ASN A 129 2.04 -22.83 -28.20
N GLY A 130 3.09 -22.58 -27.41
CA GLY A 130 3.19 -21.39 -26.57
C GLY A 130 3.26 -20.03 -27.31
N PHE A 131 3.58 -20.03 -28.61
CA PHE A 131 3.68 -18.80 -29.42
C PHE A 131 2.64 -18.80 -30.56
N ASN A 132 1.39 -18.50 -30.22
CA ASN A 132 0.33 -18.32 -31.21
C ASN A 132 0.11 -16.83 -31.53
N PHE A 133 0.77 -16.34 -32.58
CA PHE A 133 0.66 -14.94 -33.02
C PHE A 133 -0.70 -14.59 -33.64
N GLU A 134 -1.48 -15.57 -34.09
CA GLU A 134 -2.83 -15.33 -34.65
C GLU A 134 -3.84 -14.95 -33.55
N ALA A 135 -3.61 -15.38 -32.31
CA ALA A 135 -4.43 -15.01 -31.16
C ALA A 135 -4.16 -13.57 -30.64
N LEU A 136 -3.10 -12.90 -31.14
CA LEU A 136 -2.70 -11.58 -30.69
C LEU A 136 -3.65 -10.51 -31.24
N THR A 137 -4.62 -10.11 -30.41
CA THR A 137 -5.51 -8.99 -30.73
C THR A 137 -4.94 -7.69 -30.17
N LEU A 138 -4.60 -6.75 -31.06
CA LEU A 138 -4.01 -5.46 -30.69
C LEU A 138 -4.90 -4.65 -29.74
N THR A 139 -6.21 -4.90 -29.77
CA THR A 139 -7.22 -4.27 -28.93
C THR A 139 -7.26 -4.79 -27.49
N LYS A 140 -6.86 -6.04 -27.24
CA LYS A 140 -6.81 -6.63 -25.88
C LYS A 140 -5.43 -6.50 -25.23
N LEU A 141 -4.40 -6.28 -26.04
CA LEU A 141 -3.02 -6.15 -25.60
C LEU A 141 -2.81 -5.12 -24.45
N PRO A 142 -3.42 -3.92 -24.46
CA PRO A 142 -3.25 -2.96 -23.36
C PRO A 142 -3.80 -3.45 -22.03
N LEU A 143 -4.92 -4.18 -22.05
CA LEU A 143 -5.54 -4.73 -20.85
C LEU A 143 -4.64 -5.82 -20.24
N ALA A 144 -4.02 -6.65 -21.08
CA ALA A 144 -3.02 -7.62 -20.65
C ALA A 144 -1.79 -6.92 -20.04
N PHE A 145 -1.29 -5.85 -20.67
CA PHE A 145 -0.22 -5.03 -20.10
C PHE A 145 -0.64 -4.38 -18.78
N TYR A 146 -1.86 -3.87 -18.63
CA TYR A 146 -2.34 -3.33 -17.35
C TYR A 146 -2.39 -4.37 -16.26
N ALA A 147 -2.86 -5.59 -16.54
CA ALA A 147 -2.85 -6.69 -15.57
C ALA A 147 -1.41 -7.04 -15.13
N GLY A 148 -0.49 -7.18 -16.10
CA GLY A 148 0.92 -7.42 -15.81
C GLY A 148 1.56 -6.28 -15.01
N LEU A 149 1.46 -5.06 -15.50
CA LEU A 149 2.02 -3.86 -14.88
C LEU A 149 1.42 -3.55 -13.50
N TYR A 150 0.17 -3.93 -13.27
CA TYR A 150 -0.45 -3.90 -11.95
C TYR A 150 0.25 -4.87 -10.98
N ALA A 151 0.58 -6.08 -11.42
CA ALA A 151 1.36 -7.02 -10.60
C ALA A 151 2.76 -6.48 -10.27
N TYR A 152 3.41 -5.79 -11.21
CA TYR A 152 4.70 -5.12 -11.00
C TYR A 152 4.60 -3.75 -10.29
N SER A 153 3.45 -3.40 -9.72
CA SER A 153 3.27 -2.11 -9.04
C SER A 153 4.06 -2.00 -7.73
N GLY A 154 4.37 -0.77 -7.31
CA GLY A 154 4.98 -0.45 -6.02
C GLY A 154 6.48 -0.13 -6.04
N TRP A 155 7.15 -0.26 -7.20
CA TRP A 155 8.56 0.12 -7.36
C TRP A 155 8.83 1.61 -7.04
N PHE A 156 7.83 2.47 -7.24
CA PHE A 156 7.91 3.90 -6.95
C PHE A 156 7.68 4.23 -5.46
N SER A 157 7.20 3.28 -4.65
CA SER A 157 6.91 3.54 -3.23
C SER A 157 8.16 3.89 -2.44
N LEU A 158 9.33 3.40 -2.87
CA LEU A 158 10.62 3.76 -2.27
C LEU A 158 10.91 5.27 -2.40
N ASN A 159 10.38 5.92 -3.45
CA ASN A 159 10.57 7.36 -3.65
C ASN A 159 9.94 8.18 -2.51
N PHE A 160 8.81 7.73 -1.95
CA PHE A 160 8.14 8.41 -0.83
C PHE A 160 8.87 8.29 0.50
N VAL A 161 9.83 7.38 0.60
CA VAL A 161 10.59 7.09 1.82
C VAL A 161 12.08 7.42 1.59
N THR A 162 12.39 8.17 0.51
CA THR A 162 13.76 8.54 0.13
C THR A 162 14.52 9.24 1.26
N GLU A 163 13.84 10.07 2.04
CA GLU A 163 14.42 10.78 3.19
C GLU A 163 14.86 9.85 4.32
N GLU A 164 14.23 8.68 4.45
CA GLU A 164 14.57 7.68 5.47
C GLU A 164 15.65 6.68 4.96
N VAL A 165 16.00 6.71 3.67
CA VAL A 165 16.97 5.78 3.05
C VAL A 165 18.40 6.28 3.23
N ILE A 166 19.25 5.44 3.83
CA ILE A 166 20.69 5.68 3.94
C ILE A 166 21.31 5.75 2.53
N ASN A 167 22.08 6.80 2.23
CA ASN A 167 22.77 7.01 0.94
C ASN A 167 21.85 6.87 -0.29
N PRO A 168 20.83 7.73 -0.44
CA PRO A 168 19.77 7.56 -1.44
C PRO A 168 20.30 7.56 -2.87
N LYS A 169 21.33 8.36 -3.18
CA LYS A 169 21.96 8.46 -4.52
C LYS A 169 22.45 7.12 -5.06
N ARG A 170 22.94 6.22 -4.19
CA ARG A 170 23.48 4.91 -4.56
C ARG A 170 22.48 3.78 -4.31
N ASN A 171 21.82 3.82 -3.16
CA ASN A 171 21.01 2.69 -2.70
C ASN A 171 19.65 2.61 -3.40
N ILE A 172 19.04 3.74 -3.78
CA ILE A 172 17.74 3.72 -4.48
C ILE A 172 17.87 3.05 -5.87
N PRO A 173 18.80 3.43 -6.76
CA PRO A 173 18.94 2.77 -8.05
C PRO A 173 19.23 1.27 -7.93
N LEU A 174 20.13 0.88 -7.02
CA LEU A 174 20.48 -0.53 -6.79
C LEU A 174 19.30 -1.34 -6.26
N ALA A 175 18.55 -0.79 -5.30
CA ALA A 175 17.37 -1.44 -4.75
C ALA A 175 16.30 -1.66 -5.84
N ILE A 176 16.06 -0.67 -6.70
CA ILE A 176 15.10 -0.80 -7.81
C ILE A 176 15.54 -1.89 -8.79
N ILE A 177 16.81 -1.90 -9.22
CA ILE A 177 17.30 -2.91 -10.18
C ILE A 177 17.22 -4.32 -9.59
N LEU A 178 17.76 -4.53 -8.38
CA LEU A 178 17.78 -5.85 -7.74
C LEU A 178 16.37 -6.36 -7.48
N SER A 179 15.48 -5.49 -6.99
CA SER A 179 14.08 -5.84 -6.74
C SER A 179 13.35 -6.20 -8.04
N MET A 180 13.54 -5.44 -9.12
CA MET A 180 12.88 -5.71 -10.41
C MET A 180 13.32 -7.02 -11.04
N ILE A 181 14.63 -7.33 -11.04
CA ILE A 181 15.14 -8.62 -11.54
C ILE A 181 14.56 -9.77 -10.73
N THR A 182 14.60 -9.67 -9.40
CA THR A 182 14.11 -10.73 -8.50
C THR A 182 12.61 -10.98 -8.71
N VAL A 183 11.80 -9.91 -8.75
CA VAL A 183 10.35 -10.01 -8.96
C VAL A 183 10.03 -10.60 -10.34
N THR A 184 10.76 -10.18 -11.38
CA THR A 184 10.57 -10.72 -12.74
C THR A 184 10.83 -12.22 -12.80
N THR A 185 11.96 -12.66 -12.24
CA THR A 185 12.30 -14.09 -12.18
C THR A 185 11.22 -14.87 -11.42
N LEU A 186 10.80 -14.39 -10.25
CA LEU A 186 9.76 -15.07 -9.46
C LEU A 186 8.42 -15.13 -10.20
N TYR A 187 7.98 -14.06 -10.86
CA TYR A 187 6.72 -14.04 -11.58
C TYR A 187 6.72 -14.94 -12.80
N VAL A 188 7.83 -14.97 -13.56
CA VAL A 188 7.97 -15.91 -14.67
C VAL A 188 7.93 -17.36 -14.16
N LEU A 189 8.67 -17.67 -13.09
CA LEU A 189 8.67 -19.02 -12.50
C LEU A 189 7.29 -19.45 -11.98
N VAL A 190 6.52 -18.54 -11.39
CA VAL A 190 5.14 -18.82 -10.95
C VAL A 190 4.22 -19.10 -12.13
N ASN A 191 4.32 -18.31 -13.21
CA ASN A 191 3.50 -18.55 -14.41
C ASN A 191 3.89 -19.87 -15.09
N VAL A 192 5.19 -20.17 -15.17
CA VAL A 192 5.67 -21.49 -15.64
C VAL A 192 5.06 -22.59 -14.77
N ALA A 193 5.09 -22.46 -13.44
CA ALA A 193 4.47 -23.44 -12.54
C ALA A 193 2.97 -23.61 -12.83
N TYR A 194 2.20 -22.53 -12.98
CA TYR A 194 0.78 -22.61 -13.33
C TYR A 194 0.54 -23.34 -14.65
N TYR A 195 1.27 -23.00 -15.71
CA TYR A 195 1.12 -23.68 -17.01
C TYR A 195 1.61 -25.13 -17.01
N THR A 196 2.48 -25.56 -16.09
CA THR A 196 2.86 -26.98 -15.96
C THR A 196 1.77 -27.83 -15.31
N MET A 197 0.98 -27.26 -14.39
CA MET A 197 0.00 -27.99 -13.58
C MET A 197 -1.45 -27.87 -14.06
N MET A 198 -1.77 -26.78 -14.75
CA MET A 198 -3.13 -26.42 -15.11
C MET A 198 -3.24 -26.23 -16.62
N THR A 199 -4.38 -26.60 -17.18
CA THR A 199 -4.70 -26.30 -18.59
C THR A 199 -5.14 -24.84 -18.74
N GLU A 200 -5.10 -24.31 -19.97
CA GLU A 200 -5.54 -22.94 -20.27
C GLU A 200 -6.98 -22.68 -19.80
N ASN A 201 -7.89 -23.62 -20.06
CA ASN A 201 -9.30 -23.50 -19.66
C ASN A 201 -9.47 -23.46 -18.14
N GLU A 202 -8.72 -24.29 -17.40
CA GLU A 202 -8.78 -24.29 -15.93
C GLU A 202 -8.23 -23.00 -15.33
N LEU A 203 -7.20 -22.42 -15.94
CA LEU A 203 -6.63 -21.14 -15.51
C LEU A 203 -7.66 -20.01 -15.72
N LEU A 204 -8.35 -20.00 -16.86
CA LEU A 204 -9.31 -18.95 -17.21
C LEU A 204 -10.62 -19.01 -16.40
N ILE A 205 -11.05 -20.20 -15.99
CA ILE A 205 -12.29 -20.39 -15.21
C ILE A 205 -12.03 -20.24 -13.69
N SER A 206 -10.78 -20.33 -13.25
CA SER A 206 -10.44 -20.24 -11.83
C SER A 206 -10.47 -18.81 -11.29
N ASP A 207 -11.36 -18.55 -10.34
CA ASP A 207 -11.39 -17.30 -9.57
C ASP A 207 -10.13 -17.11 -8.69
N ALA A 208 -9.46 -18.21 -8.33
CA ALA A 208 -8.30 -18.22 -7.44
C ALA A 208 -7.25 -19.24 -7.90
N VAL A 209 -6.48 -18.87 -8.93
CA VAL A 209 -5.50 -19.74 -9.61
C VAL A 209 -4.55 -20.45 -8.64
N ALA A 210 -4.05 -19.76 -7.61
CA ALA A 210 -3.14 -20.35 -6.63
C ALA A 210 -3.78 -21.51 -5.83
N VAL A 211 -5.08 -21.43 -5.53
CA VAL A 211 -5.80 -22.46 -4.77
C VAL A 211 -6.10 -23.66 -5.65
N THR A 212 -6.51 -23.43 -6.90
CA THR A 212 -6.71 -24.50 -7.89
C THR A 212 -5.40 -25.20 -8.22
N PHE A 213 -4.29 -24.47 -8.31
CA PHE A 213 -2.96 -25.05 -8.43
C PHE A 213 -2.64 -25.95 -7.24
N ALA A 214 -2.89 -25.46 -6.01
CA ALA A 214 -2.56 -26.18 -4.79
C ALA A 214 -3.36 -27.47 -4.62
N SER A 215 -4.64 -27.49 -4.99
CA SER A 215 -5.45 -28.71 -4.93
C SER A 215 -4.94 -29.81 -5.85
N LYS A 216 -4.31 -29.46 -6.97
CA LYS A 216 -3.68 -30.39 -7.91
C LYS A 216 -2.26 -30.79 -7.51
N ALA A 217 -1.41 -29.81 -7.26
CA ALA A 217 0.03 -30.02 -7.05
C ALA A 217 0.37 -30.50 -5.63
N LEU A 218 -0.36 -30.02 -4.63
CA LEU A 218 -0.10 -30.28 -3.21
C LEU A 218 -1.40 -30.58 -2.44
N PRO A 219 -2.10 -31.70 -2.69
CA PRO A 219 -3.41 -31.98 -2.10
C PRO A 219 -3.40 -31.91 -0.55
N ARG A 220 -2.30 -32.33 0.09
CA ARG A 220 -2.13 -32.30 1.54
C ARG A 220 -1.98 -30.89 2.13
N MET A 221 -1.48 -29.94 1.34
CA MET A 221 -1.25 -28.55 1.77
C MET A 221 -2.26 -27.58 1.13
N ALA A 222 -3.25 -28.07 0.38
CA ALA A 222 -4.21 -27.25 -0.35
C ALA A 222 -5.01 -26.31 0.56
N SER A 223 -5.28 -26.70 1.81
CA SER A 223 -5.95 -25.87 2.81
C SER A 223 -5.09 -24.70 3.33
N LEU A 224 -3.76 -24.80 3.24
CA LEU A 224 -2.84 -23.77 3.71
C LEU A 224 -2.67 -22.64 2.69
N VAL A 225 -2.75 -22.94 1.39
CA VAL A 225 -2.48 -21.97 0.33
C VAL A 225 -3.42 -20.75 0.35
N PRO A 226 -4.75 -20.88 0.51
CA PRO A 226 -5.64 -19.73 0.66
C PRO A 226 -5.24 -18.80 1.82
N ILE A 227 -4.82 -19.38 2.96
CA ILE A 227 -4.39 -18.63 4.15
C ILE A 227 -3.11 -17.84 3.84
N LEU A 228 -2.14 -18.49 3.21
CA LEU A 228 -0.87 -17.85 2.83
C LEU A 228 -1.07 -16.74 1.79
N VAL A 229 -1.96 -16.95 0.82
CA VAL A 229 -2.32 -15.94 -0.19
C VAL A 229 -3.03 -14.76 0.48
N ALA A 230 -3.97 -15.01 1.39
CA ALA A 230 -4.65 -13.95 2.15
C ALA A 230 -3.65 -13.11 2.97
N MET A 231 -2.69 -13.75 3.64
CA MET A 231 -1.61 -13.06 4.37
C MET A 231 -0.73 -12.21 3.44
N SER A 232 -0.44 -12.68 2.23
CA SER A 232 0.26 -11.89 1.21
C SER A 232 -0.54 -10.64 0.77
N CYS A 233 -1.86 -10.76 0.63
CA CYS A 233 -2.74 -9.62 0.35
C CYS A 233 -2.71 -8.59 1.49
N LEU A 234 -2.71 -9.04 2.76
CA LEU A 234 -2.55 -8.15 3.91
C LEU A 234 -1.23 -7.39 3.91
N GLY A 235 -0.14 -8.03 3.48
CA GLY A 235 1.16 -7.37 3.34
C GLY A 235 1.17 -6.24 2.30
N THR A 236 0.45 -6.43 1.20
CA THR A 236 0.31 -5.40 0.17
C THR A 236 -0.58 -4.25 0.65
N MET A 237 -1.67 -4.58 1.37
CA MET A 237 -2.56 -3.61 1.98
C MET A 237 -1.85 -2.75 3.03
N ASN A 238 -1.05 -3.36 3.91
CA ASN A 238 -0.25 -2.64 4.91
C ASN A 238 0.77 -1.69 4.25
N ALA A 239 1.46 -2.12 3.20
CA ALA A 239 2.38 -1.26 2.44
C ALA A 239 1.68 -0.02 1.84
N GLY A 240 0.45 -0.19 1.35
CA GLY A 240 -0.37 0.91 0.84
C GLY A 240 -0.75 1.91 1.94
N ILE A 241 -1.26 1.42 3.07
CA ILE A 241 -1.62 2.24 4.25
C ILE A 241 -0.38 2.96 4.81
N PHE A 242 0.81 2.37 4.68
CA PHE A 242 2.07 2.99 5.12
C PHE A 242 2.54 4.11 4.18
N SER A 243 2.41 3.91 2.86
CA SER A 243 3.04 4.80 1.86
C SER A 243 2.16 5.99 1.47
N VAL A 244 0.87 5.76 1.23
CA VAL A 244 -0.04 6.80 0.68
C VAL A 244 -0.24 7.99 1.62
N PRO A 245 -0.41 7.82 2.95
CA PRO A 245 -0.59 8.95 3.86
C PRO A 245 0.62 9.88 3.90
N ARG A 246 1.83 9.38 3.66
CA ARG A 246 3.04 10.21 3.59
C ARG A 246 3.02 11.15 2.38
N MET A 247 2.56 10.65 1.24
CA MET A 247 2.39 11.47 0.04
C MET A 247 1.35 12.59 0.29
N LEU A 248 0.22 12.25 0.92
CA LEU A 248 -0.81 13.23 1.28
C LEU A 248 -0.33 14.23 2.32
N PHE A 249 0.48 13.78 3.28
CA PHE A 249 1.11 14.62 4.30
C PHE A 249 2.04 15.68 3.66
N VAL A 250 2.88 15.27 2.70
CA VAL A 250 3.76 16.20 1.97
C VAL A 250 2.96 17.17 1.10
N ALA A 251 1.92 16.70 0.41
CA ALA A 251 1.04 17.57 -0.39
C ALA A 251 0.32 18.62 0.47
N ALA A 252 -0.13 18.24 1.66
CA ALA A 252 -0.73 19.16 2.63
C ALA A 252 0.29 20.17 3.18
N ARG A 253 1.54 19.74 3.41
CA ARG A 253 2.65 20.61 3.84
C ARG A 253 2.98 21.69 2.81
N GLU A 254 2.87 21.38 1.52
CA GLU A 254 3.08 22.33 0.42
C GLU A 254 1.86 23.25 0.16
N GLY A 255 0.82 23.18 1.00
CA GLY A 255 -0.39 24.00 0.86
C GLY A 255 -1.30 23.58 -0.29
N GLN A 256 -1.06 22.42 -0.90
CA GLN A 256 -1.90 21.87 -1.99
C GLN A 256 -3.14 21.16 -1.44
N TRP A 257 -3.14 20.82 -0.15
CA TRP A 257 -4.18 20.06 0.55
C TRP A 257 -4.49 20.69 1.92
N PRO A 258 -5.66 20.44 2.54
CA PRO A 258 -5.99 20.99 3.85
C PRO A 258 -4.94 20.68 4.93
N THR A 259 -4.62 21.69 5.73
CA THR A 259 -3.56 21.67 6.76
C THR A 259 -3.74 20.60 7.82
N LEU A 260 -4.96 20.09 8.02
CA LEU A 260 -5.22 18.96 8.92
C LEU A 260 -4.40 17.71 8.55
N PHE A 261 -4.21 17.47 7.25
CA PHE A 261 -3.53 16.25 6.77
C PHE A 261 -2.00 16.34 6.85
N SER A 262 -1.43 17.52 7.10
CA SER A 262 -0.01 17.70 7.42
C SER A 262 0.27 17.66 8.93
N MET A 263 -0.71 17.27 9.76
CA MET A 263 -0.52 17.20 11.22
C MET A 263 -0.07 15.80 11.66
N ILE A 264 0.73 15.76 12.72
CA ILE A 264 1.29 14.56 13.33
C ILE A 264 0.72 14.40 14.74
N HIS A 265 0.38 13.17 15.13
CA HIS A 265 -0.05 12.87 16.50
C HIS A 265 1.09 13.08 17.49
N ILE A 266 0.86 13.83 18.57
CA ILE A 266 1.89 14.25 19.55
C ILE A 266 2.63 13.05 20.17
N ARG A 267 1.88 12.12 20.78
CA ARG A 267 2.47 10.97 21.49
C ARG A 267 3.08 9.90 20.57
N ARG A 268 2.47 9.68 19.41
CA ARG A 268 2.77 8.52 18.53
C ARG A 268 3.68 8.86 17.35
N LYS A 269 3.82 10.15 17.03
CA LYS A 269 4.61 10.65 15.90
C LYS A 269 4.18 10.04 14.56
N THR A 270 2.88 9.85 14.38
CA THR A 270 2.26 9.26 13.18
C THR A 270 1.33 10.27 12.49
N PRO A 271 1.24 10.26 11.14
CA PRO A 271 0.36 11.17 10.39
C PRO A 271 -1.11 10.70 10.42
N MET A 272 -1.68 10.59 11.63
CA MET A 272 -2.98 9.95 11.88
C MET A 272 -4.14 10.48 11.01
N PRO A 273 -4.32 11.80 10.81
CA PRO A 273 -5.43 12.31 9.99
C PRO A 273 -5.33 11.85 8.53
N ALA A 274 -4.13 11.81 7.97
CA ALA A 274 -3.89 11.34 6.61
C ALA A 274 -4.14 9.83 6.45
N VAL A 275 -3.82 9.04 7.48
CA VAL A 275 -4.12 7.60 7.48
C VAL A 275 -5.63 7.36 7.56
N LEU A 276 -6.35 8.09 8.41
CA LEU A 276 -7.80 7.94 8.59
C LEU A 276 -8.59 8.32 7.33
N LEU A 277 -8.10 9.25 6.51
CA LEU A 277 -8.73 9.60 5.23
C LEU A 277 -8.82 8.41 4.27
N LEU A 278 -7.92 7.42 4.39
CA LEU A 278 -7.96 6.23 3.52
C LEU A 278 -9.16 5.33 3.80
N CYS A 279 -9.69 5.33 5.03
CA CYS A 279 -10.80 4.46 5.41
C CYS A 279 -12.05 4.66 4.54
N PRO A 280 -12.63 5.88 4.44
CA PRO A 280 -13.80 6.09 3.60
C PRO A 280 -13.50 5.87 2.11
N LEU A 281 -12.29 6.21 1.64
CA LEU A 281 -11.91 6.01 0.24
C LEU A 281 -11.88 4.52 -0.14
N VAL A 282 -11.32 3.67 0.71
CA VAL A 282 -11.29 2.23 0.49
C VAL A 282 -12.70 1.63 0.50
N VAL A 283 -13.57 2.07 1.42
CA VAL A 283 -14.97 1.60 1.48
C VAL A 283 -15.73 1.96 0.19
N ILE A 284 -15.57 3.19 -0.33
CA ILE A 284 -16.20 3.61 -1.58
C ILE A 284 -15.70 2.76 -2.76
N MET A 285 -14.40 2.47 -2.83
CA MET A 285 -13.82 1.65 -3.90
C MET A 285 -14.26 0.19 -3.82
N LEU A 286 -14.39 -0.37 -2.60
CA LEU A 286 -14.91 -1.71 -2.39
C LEU A 286 -16.38 -1.85 -2.84
N ALA A 287 -17.20 -0.81 -2.64
CA ALA A 287 -18.60 -0.82 -3.02
C ALA A 287 -18.84 -0.93 -4.54
N ARG A 288 -17.83 -0.67 -5.39
CA ARG A 288 -17.93 -0.77 -6.87
C ARG A 288 -17.83 -2.22 -7.38
N GLY A 289 -17.22 -3.13 -6.63
CA GLY A 289 -17.39 -4.59 -6.78
C GLY A 289 -16.52 -5.35 -7.79
N ASP A 290 -16.03 -4.75 -8.89
CA ASP A 290 -15.25 -5.48 -9.91
C ASP A 290 -13.74 -5.14 -9.90
N ILE A 291 -12.91 -6.17 -9.71
CA ILE A 291 -11.45 -6.04 -9.58
C ILE A 291 -10.80 -5.61 -10.90
N TYR A 292 -11.22 -6.17 -12.03
CA TYR A 292 -10.61 -5.88 -13.34
C TYR A 292 -10.94 -4.47 -13.80
N GLN A 293 -12.18 -4.01 -13.61
CA GLN A 293 -12.57 -2.63 -13.86
C GLN A 293 -11.77 -1.67 -12.97
N LEU A 294 -11.55 -2.01 -11.70
CA LEU A 294 -10.77 -1.18 -10.78
C LEU A 294 -9.29 -1.13 -11.18
N ILE A 295 -8.72 -2.25 -11.65
CA ILE A 295 -7.36 -2.31 -12.21
C ILE A 295 -7.26 -1.43 -13.45
N ASN A 296 -8.19 -1.51 -14.39
CA ASN A 296 -8.19 -0.68 -15.61
C ASN A 296 -8.32 0.81 -15.26
N PHE A 297 -9.29 1.15 -14.40
CA PHE A 297 -9.51 2.51 -13.90
C PHE A 297 -8.23 3.10 -13.28
N ALA A 298 -7.60 2.37 -12.36
CA ALA A 298 -6.39 2.84 -11.68
C ALA A 298 -5.15 2.85 -12.58
N SER A 299 -5.02 1.87 -13.48
CA SER A 299 -3.86 1.72 -14.36
C SER A 299 -3.81 2.82 -15.41
N PHE A 300 -4.95 3.18 -16.01
CA PHE A 300 -5.01 4.29 -16.96
C PHE A 300 -4.44 5.58 -16.37
N SER A 301 -4.98 6.02 -15.22
CA SER A 301 -4.54 7.25 -14.56
C SER A 301 -3.05 7.20 -14.20
N ARG A 302 -2.61 6.07 -13.64
CA ARG A 302 -1.20 5.86 -13.28
C ARG A 302 -0.26 5.98 -14.48
N TRP A 303 -0.55 5.27 -15.57
CA TRP A 303 0.31 5.25 -16.76
C TRP A 303 0.27 6.58 -17.51
N PHE A 304 -0.86 7.27 -17.50
CA PHE A 304 -0.96 8.63 -18.02
C PHE A 304 -0.02 9.60 -17.29
N PHE A 305 -0.06 9.62 -15.95
CA PHE A 305 0.84 10.50 -15.19
C PHE A 305 2.31 10.09 -15.30
N ILE A 306 2.62 8.79 -15.38
CA ILE A 306 3.99 8.31 -15.64
C ILE A 306 4.49 8.77 -17.03
N ALA A 307 3.63 8.74 -18.05
CA ALA A 307 3.95 9.25 -19.38
C ALA A 307 4.30 10.75 -19.33
N LEU A 308 3.49 11.55 -18.60
CA LEU A 308 3.74 12.98 -18.42
C LEU A 308 5.04 13.27 -17.65
N VAL A 309 5.33 12.52 -16.58
CA VAL A 309 6.57 12.68 -15.80
C VAL A 309 7.80 12.37 -16.66
N THR A 310 7.75 11.30 -17.46
CA THR A 310 8.87 10.90 -18.31
C THR A 310 9.05 11.82 -19.51
N LEU A 311 7.96 12.33 -20.07
CA LEU A 311 8.00 13.42 -21.04
C LEU A 311 8.62 14.69 -20.44
N GLY A 312 8.23 15.05 -19.21
CA GLY A 312 8.83 16.15 -18.46
C GLY A 312 10.34 15.97 -18.26
N LEU A 313 10.80 14.75 -17.98
CA LEU A 313 12.23 14.42 -17.92
C LEU A 313 12.95 14.67 -19.26
N LEU A 314 12.35 14.29 -20.38
CA LEU A 314 12.90 14.55 -21.72
C LEU A 314 12.99 16.05 -22.00
N VAL A 315 11.94 16.81 -21.68
CA VAL A 315 11.90 18.28 -21.81
C VAL A 315 12.96 18.94 -20.92
N HIS A 316 13.10 18.51 -19.66
CA HIS A 316 14.11 19.02 -18.74
C HIS A 316 15.53 18.71 -19.23
N ARG A 317 15.76 17.57 -19.86
CA ARG A 317 17.07 17.21 -20.40
C ARG A 317 17.50 18.10 -21.56
N TYR A 318 16.53 18.58 -22.34
CA TYR A 318 16.75 19.53 -23.44
C TYR A 318 16.85 20.98 -22.95
N ARG A 319 15.93 21.42 -22.08
CA ARG A 319 15.85 22.81 -21.61
C ARG A 319 16.90 23.18 -20.55
N PHE A 320 17.31 22.20 -19.74
CA PHE A 320 18.23 22.38 -18.61
C PHE A 320 19.38 21.35 -18.68
N PRO A 321 20.31 21.50 -19.65
CA PRO A 321 21.39 20.54 -19.85
C PRO A 321 22.39 20.49 -18.68
N ASP A 322 22.67 21.63 -18.05
CA ASP A 322 23.76 21.81 -17.08
C ASP A 322 23.35 21.55 -15.61
N HIS A 323 22.07 21.26 -15.34
CA HIS A 323 21.64 20.94 -13.99
C HIS A 323 22.36 19.68 -13.46
N PRO A 324 22.85 19.69 -12.21
CA PRO A 324 23.55 18.55 -11.63
C PRO A 324 22.59 17.35 -11.49
N ARG A 325 22.93 16.23 -12.11
CA ARG A 325 22.14 14.98 -12.09
C ARG A 325 22.84 13.96 -11.20
N THR A 326 22.11 13.39 -10.26
CA THR A 326 22.63 12.36 -9.33
C THR A 326 23.02 11.08 -10.05
N PHE A 327 22.32 10.71 -11.12
CA PHE A 327 22.68 9.64 -12.04
C PHE A 327 22.20 9.97 -13.47
N LYS A 328 22.83 9.36 -14.48
CA LYS A 328 22.50 9.58 -15.90
C LYS A 328 22.12 8.24 -16.54
N VAL A 329 21.07 8.25 -17.36
CA VAL A 329 20.65 7.11 -18.18
C VAL A 329 20.74 7.47 -19.67
N PRO A 330 20.98 6.50 -20.59
CA PRO A 330 20.93 6.73 -22.03
C PRO A 330 19.59 7.34 -22.44
N LEU A 331 19.59 8.29 -23.38
CA LEU A 331 18.36 8.99 -23.80
C LEU A 331 17.31 8.05 -24.43
N ALA A 332 17.77 6.96 -25.06
CA ALA A 332 16.89 5.95 -25.64
C ALA A 332 15.92 5.36 -24.61
N VAL A 333 16.34 5.17 -23.36
CA VAL A 333 15.53 4.56 -22.30
C VAL A 333 14.25 5.37 -22.00
N PRO A 334 14.32 6.66 -21.60
CA PRO A 334 13.12 7.45 -21.37
C PRO A 334 12.31 7.68 -22.64
N VAL A 335 12.93 7.82 -23.82
CA VAL A 335 12.18 8.00 -25.08
C VAL A 335 11.31 6.78 -25.38
N ILE A 336 11.90 5.57 -25.38
CA ILE A 336 11.16 4.32 -25.62
C ILE A 336 10.08 4.15 -24.56
N PHE A 337 10.41 4.38 -23.29
CA PHE A 337 9.45 4.24 -22.20
C PHE A 337 8.27 5.20 -22.31
N THR A 338 8.50 6.48 -22.61
CA THR A 338 7.44 7.48 -22.83
C THR A 338 6.55 7.10 -24.02
N MET A 339 7.14 6.64 -25.13
CA MET A 339 6.39 6.17 -26.30
C MET A 339 5.50 4.97 -25.96
N VAL A 340 6.02 3.98 -25.24
CA VAL A 340 5.25 2.81 -24.80
C VAL A 340 4.13 3.21 -23.84
N CYS A 341 4.37 4.12 -22.90
CA CYS A 341 3.34 4.59 -21.97
C CYS A 341 2.19 5.28 -22.71
N PHE A 342 2.49 6.21 -23.63
CA PHE A 342 1.44 6.88 -24.42
C PHE A 342 0.72 5.91 -25.36
N PHE A 343 1.43 4.94 -25.93
CA PHE A 343 0.82 3.91 -26.77
C PHE A 343 -0.20 3.06 -25.98
N ILE A 344 0.16 2.59 -24.79
CA ILE A 344 -0.74 1.80 -23.92
C ILE A 344 -1.95 2.65 -23.49
N VAL A 345 -1.72 3.89 -23.07
CA VAL A 345 -2.79 4.83 -22.68
C VAL A 345 -3.73 5.08 -23.86
N GLY A 346 -3.18 5.37 -25.05
CA GLY A 346 -3.95 5.63 -26.26
C GLY A 346 -4.81 4.43 -26.68
N LEU A 347 -4.24 3.23 -26.71
CA LEU A 347 -5.01 2.02 -27.03
C LEU A 347 -6.06 1.71 -25.97
N SER A 348 -5.79 1.97 -24.69
CA SER A 348 -6.77 1.68 -23.63
C SER A 348 -8.06 2.50 -23.72
N LEU A 349 -8.01 3.70 -24.33
CA LEU A 349 -9.21 4.50 -24.63
C LEU A 349 -10.14 3.76 -25.61
N TYR A 350 -9.59 2.92 -26.48
CA TYR A 350 -10.36 2.08 -27.39
C TYR A 350 -10.78 0.76 -26.71
N SER A 351 -9.90 0.14 -25.93
CA SER A 351 -10.14 -1.17 -25.31
C SER A 351 -11.21 -1.15 -24.22
N ASP A 352 -11.25 -0.12 -23.38
CA ASP A 352 -12.19 0.02 -22.26
C ASP A 352 -12.58 1.50 -22.07
N PRO A 353 -13.37 2.07 -23.00
CA PRO A 353 -13.67 3.51 -23.04
C PRO A 353 -14.44 3.99 -21.81
N TRP A 354 -15.23 3.13 -21.17
CA TRP A 354 -16.03 3.50 -20.01
C TRP A 354 -15.15 3.75 -18.78
N ASN A 355 -14.33 2.77 -18.39
CA ASN A 355 -13.49 2.92 -17.20
C ASN A 355 -12.39 3.95 -17.41
N THR A 356 -11.78 4.00 -18.59
CA THR A 356 -10.78 5.03 -18.93
C THR A 356 -11.39 6.42 -18.98
N GLY A 357 -12.59 6.58 -19.56
CA GLY A 357 -13.36 7.82 -19.55
C GLY A 357 -13.70 8.30 -18.14
N CYS A 358 -14.14 7.40 -17.26
CA CYS A 358 -14.33 7.71 -15.83
C CYS A 358 -13.02 8.18 -15.16
N SER A 359 -11.90 7.49 -15.39
CA SER A 359 -10.59 7.90 -14.85
C SER A 359 -10.20 9.28 -15.34
N PHE A 360 -10.40 9.55 -16.62
CA PHE A 360 -10.13 10.86 -17.22
C PHE A 360 -11.01 11.94 -16.59
N ALA A 361 -12.32 11.69 -16.44
CA ALA A 361 -13.23 12.61 -15.77
C ALA A 361 -12.77 12.94 -14.33
N VAL A 362 -12.37 11.93 -13.55
CA VAL A 362 -11.83 12.13 -12.19
C VAL A 362 -10.56 12.99 -12.22
N ILE A 363 -9.64 12.78 -13.18
CA ILE A 363 -8.45 13.62 -13.34
C ILE A 363 -8.85 15.10 -13.58
N PHE A 364 -9.82 15.35 -14.47
CA PHE A 364 -10.27 16.72 -14.76
C PHE A 364 -11.00 17.37 -13.60
N THR A 365 -11.70 16.60 -12.75
CA THR A 365 -12.25 17.15 -11.49
C THR A 365 -11.18 17.65 -10.53
N GLY A 366 -9.91 17.24 -10.69
CA GLY A 366 -8.78 17.79 -9.97
C GLY A 366 -8.52 19.28 -10.27
N ILE A 367 -8.86 19.77 -11.46
CA ILE A 367 -8.67 21.18 -11.86
C ILE A 367 -9.53 22.14 -11.03
N PRO A 368 -10.88 21.98 -10.95
CA PRO A 368 -11.69 22.86 -10.11
C PRO A 368 -11.33 22.72 -8.63
N VAL A 369 -11.00 21.50 -8.16
CA VAL A 369 -10.54 21.29 -6.78
C VAL A 369 -9.24 22.05 -6.50
N TYR A 370 -8.26 22.00 -7.40
CA TYR A 370 -6.99 22.75 -7.30
C TYR A 370 -7.22 24.26 -7.17
N TYR A 371 -8.12 24.83 -7.99
CA TYR A 371 -8.44 26.25 -7.88
C TYR A 371 -9.16 26.59 -6.57
N LEU A 372 -10.03 25.72 -6.07
CA LEU A 372 -10.70 25.90 -4.79
C LEU A 372 -9.75 25.79 -3.60
N THR A 373 -8.83 24.81 -3.61
CA THR A 373 -7.93 24.56 -2.47
C THR A 373 -6.80 25.58 -2.40
N ILE A 374 -6.17 25.95 -3.52
CA ILE A 374 -4.93 26.75 -3.51
C ILE A 374 -5.22 28.24 -3.68
N LYS A 375 -6.14 28.62 -4.58
CA LYS A 375 -6.55 30.03 -4.67
C LYS A 375 -7.58 30.35 -3.59
N HIS A 376 -7.11 30.42 -2.34
CA HIS A 376 -7.90 30.76 -1.15
C HIS A 376 -8.75 32.04 -1.28
N SER A 377 -8.43 32.91 -2.24
CA SER A 377 -9.20 34.11 -2.58
C SER A 377 -10.63 33.83 -3.04
N TYR A 378 -10.96 32.61 -3.50
CA TYR A 378 -12.32 32.27 -3.95
C TYR A 378 -13.19 31.57 -2.89
N ILE A 379 -12.65 31.24 -1.71
CA ILE A 379 -13.43 30.60 -0.63
C ILE A 379 -14.14 31.69 0.18
N PRO A 380 -15.49 31.70 0.27
CA PRO A 380 -16.21 32.66 1.09
C PRO A 380 -15.82 32.56 2.57
N ASN A 381 -15.79 33.70 3.28
CA ASN A 381 -15.38 33.77 4.69
C ASN A 381 -16.16 32.81 5.61
N ARG A 382 -17.43 32.51 5.29
CA ARG A 382 -18.24 31.52 6.05
C ARG A 382 -17.65 30.11 5.98
N TRP A 383 -17.29 29.66 4.77
CA TRP A 383 -16.68 28.35 4.55
C TRP A 383 -15.30 28.25 5.18
N ARG A 384 -14.48 29.31 5.08
CA ARG A 384 -13.18 29.36 5.75
C ARG A 384 -13.31 29.23 7.27
N LYS A 385 -14.26 29.95 7.88
CA LYS A 385 -14.56 29.83 9.32
C LYS A 385 -15.00 28.42 9.70
N ALA A 386 -15.88 27.81 8.90
CA ALA A 386 -16.33 26.44 9.14
C ALA A 386 -15.17 25.43 9.04
N ILE A 387 -14.36 25.50 7.97
CA ILE A 387 -13.19 24.63 7.77
C ILE A 387 -12.21 24.78 8.95
N ASN A 388 -11.90 26.01 9.36
CA ASN A 388 -11.01 26.24 10.51
C ASN A 388 -11.60 25.71 11.81
N TYR A 389 -12.91 25.89 12.04
CA TYR A 389 -13.60 25.36 13.21
C TYR A 389 -13.50 23.83 13.26
N TYR A 390 -13.87 23.13 12.19
CA TYR A 390 -13.79 21.67 12.14
C TYR A 390 -12.34 21.17 12.22
N THR A 391 -11.39 21.88 11.60
CA THR A 391 -9.96 21.56 11.69
C THR A 391 -9.49 21.64 13.14
N ASN A 392 -9.85 22.68 13.88
CA ASN A 392 -9.51 22.81 15.30
C ASN A 392 -10.15 21.72 16.16
N GLN A 393 -11.42 21.37 15.92
CA GLN A 393 -12.09 20.29 16.64
C GLN A 393 -11.41 18.93 16.38
N LEU A 394 -11.08 18.64 15.12
CA LEU A 394 -10.36 17.42 14.74
C LEU A 394 -8.93 17.42 15.29
N GLN A 395 -8.29 18.57 15.36
CA GLN A 395 -6.96 18.73 15.94
C GLN A 395 -6.94 18.35 17.42
N ILE A 396 -7.93 18.84 18.19
CA ILE A 396 -8.10 18.51 19.61
C ILE A 396 -8.47 17.03 19.77
N LEU A 397 -9.44 16.54 19.00
CA LEU A 397 -9.93 15.16 19.08
C LEU A 397 -8.81 14.13 18.80
N LEU A 398 -7.98 14.40 17.79
CA LEU A 398 -6.92 13.49 17.37
C LEU A 398 -5.59 13.74 18.09
N GLU A 399 -5.51 14.80 18.92
CA GLU A 399 -4.28 15.28 19.55
C GLU A 399 -3.10 15.40 18.56
N VAL A 400 -3.36 16.12 17.47
CA VAL A 400 -2.39 16.32 16.39
C VAL A 400 -1.87 17.75 16.36
N VAL A 401 -0.63 17.93 15.92
CA VAL A 401 0.03 19.24 15.80
C VAL A 401 0.76 19.31 14.46
N GLN A 402 0.89 20.51 13.90
CA GLN A 402 1.73 20.72 12.72
C GLN A 402 3.20 20.47 13.05
N GLN A 403 3.95 19.95 12.08
CA GLN A 403 5.38 19.71 12.26
C GLN A 403 6.13 21.05 12.42
N GLU A 404 6.92 21.18 13.48
CA GLU A 404 7.61 22.42 13.86
C GLU A 404 8.82 22.78 12.96
N ILE A 405 9.34 21.82 12.16
CA ILE A 405 10.54 22.01 11.34
C ILE A 405 10.30 21.51 9.92
N GLN A 406 10.43 22.42 8.93
CA GLN A 406 10.61 22.04 7.53
C GLN A 406 11.98 21.34 7.41
N THR A 407 11.99 20.01 7.32
CA THR A 407 13.18 19.27 6.91
C THR A 407 13.44 19.59 5.44
N TYR A 408 14.57 20.25 5.18
CA TYR A 408 15.04 20.68 3.86
C TYR A 408 15.75 19.56 3.09
#